data_AF-A0AAE7EEV9-F1
#
_entry.id   AF-A0AAE7EEV9-F1
#
_cell.length_a   1.000
_cell.length_b   1.000
_cell.length_c   1.000
_cell.angle_alpha   90.00
_cell.angle_beta   90.00
_cell.angle_gamma   90.00
#
_symmetry.space_group_name_H-M   'P 1'
#
loop_
_entity.id
_entity.type
_entity.pdbx_description
1 polymer ?
#
loop_
_entity_poly.entity_id
_entity_poly.type
_entity_poly.pdbx_seq_one_letter_code
_entity_poly.pdbx_strand_id
1 'polypeptide(L)'
;MEQQYQQWLMALSAPMVAINAHTGCTFDSLKYYPFDTTFDLKESWGITSRSGVINMILRMVDAGHARELAHYYSLWHRLSPTQWQEHVEQQSVEEQVLMQIIADTAVICGDGGIRSWDLGRLSFLCRVAQLHGWFTAEENLWFHTRLALRARHYYANWESYYAAFFVGRAYWQSLNQETPEQQQYAFCHYSGTENYIQMQQHLYCHADSPLKNLAWHIDCHEMEKPASLEEVDWS
;
A
#
# COMPACT_ATOMS: atom_id res chain seq x y z
N MET A 1 -19.84 1.59 -13.86
CA MET A 1 -18.36 1.57 -13.88
C MET A 1 -17.89 0.40 -14.72
N GLU A 2 -16.99 0.63 -15.69
CA GLU A 2 -16.49 -0.43 -16.57
C GLU A 2 -15.74 -1.53 -15.81
N GLN A 3 -15.85 -2.78 -16.29
CA GLN A 3 -15.26 -3.95 -15.61
C GLN A 3 -13.74 -3.84 -15.48
N GLN A 4 -13.06 -3.30 -16.50
CA GLN A 4 -11.62 -3.11 -16.49
C GLN A 4 -11.16 -2.10 -15.43
N TYR A 5 -11.91 -1.00 -15.24
CA TYR A 5 -11.62 -0.04 -14.18
C TYR A 5 -11.82 -0.66 -12.79
N GLN A 6 -12.87 -1.46 -12.58
CA GLN A 6 -13.07 -2.18 -11.31
C GLN A 6 -11.92 -3.15 -11.00
N GLN A 7 -11.43 -3.89 -12.00
CA GLN A 7 -10.26 -4.75 -11.85
C GLN A 7 -9.01 -3.95 -11.48
N TRP A 8 -8.85 -2.75 -12.05
CA TRP A 8 -7.77 -1.84 -11.69
C TRP A 8 -7.85 -1.35 -10.26
N LEU A 9 -9.05 -0.99 -9.80
CA LEU A 9 -9.28 -0.63 -8.42
C LEU A 9 -8.87 -1.76 -7.46
N MET A 10 -9.24 -3.01 -7.76
CA MET A 10 -8.88 -4.16 -6.91
C MET A 10 -7.38 -4.47 -6.95
N ALA A 11 -6.70 -4.21 -8.07
CA ALA A 11 -5.27 -4.44 -8.24
C ALA A 11 -4.42 -3.63 -7.23
N LEU A 12 -4.93 -2.51 -6.70
CA LEU A 12 -4.26 -1.77 -5.62
C LEU A 12 -3.93 -2.63 -4.39
N SER A 13 -4.75 -3.63 -4.08
CA SER A 13 -4.54 -4.59 -2.98
C SER A 13 -3.96 -5.93 -3.43
N ALA A 14 -3.52 -6.08 -4.69
CA ALA A 14 -2.89 -7.31 -5.17
C ALA A 14 -1.69 -7.78 -4.32
N PRO A 15 -0.82 -6.91 -3.78
CA PRO A 15 0.24 -7.35 -2.88
C PRO A 15 -0.29 -7.96 -1.57
N MET A 16 -1.45 -7.51 -1.08
CA MET A 16 -2.10 -8.13 0.07
C MET A 16 -2.55 -9.56 -0.26
N VAL A 17 -3.10 -9.78 -1.46
CA VAL A 17 -3.46 -11.13 -1.94
C VAL A 17 -2.23 -12.02 -1.96
N ALA A 18 -1.10 -11.51 -2.45
CA ALA A 18 0.15 -12.26 -2.47
C ALA A 18 0.69 -12.63 -1.08
N ILE A 19 0.57 -11.73 -0.09
CA ILE A 19 0.91 -12.01 1.31
C ILE A 19 0.00 -13.09 1.91
N ASN A 20 -1.25 -13.15 1.46
CA ASN A 20 -2.29 -14.03 2.01
C ASN A 20 -2.65 -15.19 1.06
N ALA A 21 -1.77 -15.54 0.12
CA ALA A 21 -2.08 -16.47 -0.98
C ALA A 21 -2.60 -17.84 -0.51
N HIS A 22 -2.18 -18.28 0.68
CA HIS A 22 -2.60 -19.54 1.30
C HIS A 22 -4.01 -19.50 1.94
N THR A 23 -4.67 -18.35 1.97
CA THR A 23 -5.99 -18.15 2.61
C THR A 23 -7.16 -18.27 1.64
N GLY A 24 -6.91 -18.43 0.34
CA GLY A 24 -7.95 -18.52 -0.69
C GLY A 24 -8.49 -17.17 -1.19
N CYS A 25 -7.80 -16.06 -0.89
CA CYS A 25 -8.10 -14.75 -1.50
C CYS A 25 -7.71 -14.71 -2.98
N THR A 26 -8.40 -13.89 -3.78
CA THR A 26 -8.11 -13.72 -5.22
C THR A 26 -7.83 -12.27 -5.57
N PHE A 27 -7.16 -12.03 -6.70
CA PHE A 27 -6.83 -10.68 -7.16
C PHE A 27 -8.05 -9.86 -7.58
N ASP A 28 -9.08 -10.51 -8.10
CA ASP A 28 -10.22 -9.90 -8.80
C ASP A 28 -11.51 -9.83 -7.97
N SER A 29 -11.61 -10.53 -6.84
CA SER A 29 -12.82 -10.50 -6.01
C SER A 29 -13.05 -9.14 -5.35
N LEU A 30 -14.21 -8.54 -5.56
CA LEU A 30 -14.61 -7.29 -4.86
C LEU A 30 -14.63 -7.44 -3.32
N LYS A 31 -14.85 -8.67 -2.82
CA LYS A 31 -14.91 -8.99 -1.39
C LYS A 31 -13.61 -9.59 -0.84
N TYR A 32 -12.52 -9.54 -1.62
CA TYR A 32 -11.22 -10.17 -1.32
C TYR A 32 -11.20 -11.70 -1.41
N TYR A 33 -12.25 -12.37 -0.92
CA TYR A 33 -12.47 -13.80 -1.05
C TYR A 33 -13.59 -14.08 -2.08
N PRO A 34 -13.49 -15.14 -2.90
CA PRO A 34 -14.50 -15.46 -3.92
C PRO A 34 -15.70 -16.25 -3.36
N PHE A 35 -15.61 -16.73 -2.13
CA PHE A 35 -16.66 -17.45 -1.40
C PHE A 35 -17.04 -16.67 -0.14
N ASP A 36 -18.26 -16.86 0.34
CA ASP A 36 -18.68 -16.29 1.63
C ASP A 36 -17.84 -16.94 2.74
N THR A 37 -16.99 -16.13 3.35
CA THR A 37 -16.09 -16.53 4.44
C THR A 37 -16.12 -15.48 5.55
N THR A 38 -15.79 -15.90 6.76
CA THR A 38 -15.62 -15.00 7.90
C THR A 38 -14.14 -14.70 8.07
N PHE A 39 -13.77 -13.45 7.92
CA PHE A 39 -12.42 -12.94 8.20
C PHE A 39 -12.47 -12.12 9.49
N ASP A 40 -11.60 -12.34 10.47
CA ASP A 40 -11.61 -11.54 11.71
C ASP A 40 -10.69 -10.32 11.61
N LEU A 41 -11.26 -9.13 11.45
CA LEU A 41 -10.52 -7.87 11.50
C LEU A 41 -10.15 -7.44 12.93
N LYS A 42 -10.73 -8.04 13.97
CA LYS A 42 -10.46 -7.65 15.36
C LYS A 42 -9.03 -7.98 15.77
N GLU A 43 -8.58 -9.20 15.50
CA GLU A 43 -7.26 -9.68 15.95
C GLU A 43 -6.11 -8.88 15.33
N SER A 44 -6.16 -8.64 14.01
CA SER A 44 -5.07 -7.99 13.28
C SER A 44 -5.19 -6.47 13.18
N TRP A 45 -6.40 -5.91 13.29
CA TRP A 45 -6.64 -4.48 13.05
C TRP A 45 -7.38 -3.77 14.18
N GLY A 46 -7.92 -4.51 15.16
CA GLY A 46 -8.76 -3.94 16.22
C GLY A 46 -10.11 -3.42 15.72
N ILE A 47 -10.55 -3.83 14.52
CA ILE A 47 -11.77 -3.31 13.89
C ILE A 47 -12.92 -4.30 14.06
N THR A 48 -14.04 -3.81 14.59
CA THR A 48 -15.26 -4.61 14.84
C THR A 48 -16.53 -3.98 14.25
N SER A 49 -16.41 -2.87 13.52
CA SER A 49 -17.56 -2.12 13.01
C SER A 49 -17.25 -1.34 11.73
N ARG A 50 -18.32 -0.96 11.01
CA ARG A 50 -18.29 -0.03 9.86
C ARG A 50 -17.56 1.27 10.19
N SER A 51 -17.89 1.92 11.30
CA SER A 51 -17.25 3.16 11.72
C SER A 51 -15.75 2.96 12.02
N GLY A 52 -15.39 1.81 12.59
CA GLY A 52 -13.99 1.44 12.80
C GLY A 52 -13.19 1.35 11.50
N VAL A 53 -13.76 0.75 10.45
CA VAL A 53 -13.13 0.72 9.11
C VAL A 53 -12.97 2.14 8.56
N ILE A 54 -14.04 2.94 8.54
CA ILE A 54 -13.99 4.30 7.98
C ILE A 54 -12.93 5.14 8.69
N ASN A 55 -12.92 5.12 10.03
CA ASN A 55 -11.93 5.84 10.83
C ASN A 55 -10.50 5.36 10.55
N MET A 56 -10.29 4.05 10.37
CA MET A 56 -8.99 3.51 10.01
C MET A 56 -8.53 4.04 8.65
N ILE A 57 -9.42 4.04 7.65
CA ILE A 57 -9.11 4.50 6.31
C ILE A 57 -8.75 5.99 6.33
N LEU A 58 -9.60 6.84 6.92
CA LEU A 58 -9.36 8.29 6.99
C LEU A 58 -8.08 8.64 7.73
N ARG A 59 -7.73 7.89 8.79
CA ARG A 59 -6.48 8.10 9.53
C ARG A 59 -5.26 7.72 8.70
N MET A 60 -5.25 6.51 8.14
CA MET A 60 -4.06 5.95 7.49
C MET A 60 -3.79 6.53 6.10
N VAL A 61 -4.77 7.14 5.44
CA VAL A 61 -4.58 7.69 4.10
C VAL A 61 -3.57 8.85 4.10
N ASP A 62 -3.50 9.63 5.19
CA ASP A 62 -2.58 10.76 5.37
C ASP A 62 -1.55 10.56 6.50
N ALA A 63 -1.90 9.79 7.54
CA ALA A 63 -1.03 9.52 8.68
C ALA A 63 -0.67 8.02 8.80
N GLY A 64 -0.49 7.36 7.65
CA GLY A 64 0.02 6.00 7.56
C GLY A 64 1.53 5.89 7.86
N HIS A 65 2.07 4.68 7.73
CA HIS A 65 3.47 4.36 8.06
C HIS A 65 4.46 5.03 7.10
N ALA A 66 4.01 5.46 5.92
CA ALA A 66 4.84 6.17 4.97
C ALA A 66 5.16 7.62 5.34
N ARG A 67 4.45 8.20 6.32
CA ARG A 67 4.53 9.64 6.62
C ARG A 67 5.95 10.09 7.00
N GLU A 68 6.64 9.31 7.82
CA GLU A 68 7.99 9.66 8.32
C GLU A 68 9.02 9.74 7.20
N LEU A 69 8.92 8.85 6.21
CA LEU A 69 9.88 8.76 5.11
C LEU A 69 9.52 9.63 3.90
N ALA A 70 8.28 10.10 3.82
CA ALA A 70 7.77 10.81 2.64
C ALA A 70 8.59 12.06 2.29
N HIS A 71 9.04 12.82 3.30
CA HIS A 71 9.87 14.00 3.07
C HIS A 71 11.20 13.64 2.41
N TYR A 72 11.89 12.62 2.95
CA TYR A 72 13.20 12.18 2.48
C TYR A 72 13.15 11.57 1.09
N TYR A 73 12.14 10.74 0.75
CA TYR A 73 11.94 10.28 -0.62
C TYR A 73 11.82 11.46 -1.58
N SER A 74 11.04 12.47 -1.22
CA SER A 74 10.83 13.64 -2.07
C SER A 74 12.08 14.52 -2.19
N LEU A 75 12.93 14.58 -1.17
CA LEU A 75 14.22 15.28 -1.23
C LEU A 75 15.21 14.54 -2.12
N TRP A 76 15.30 13.22 -2.00
CA TRP A 76 16.23 12.40 -2.76
C TRP A 76 16.10 12.60 -4.27
N HIS A 77 14.86 12.69 -4.79
CA HIS A 77 14.60 12.93 -6.22
C HIS A 77 14.85 14.37 -6.69
N ARG A 78 15.11 15.31 -5.77
CA ARG A 78 15.31 16.75 -6.08
C ARG A 78 16.72 17.26 -5.81
N LEU A 79 17.47 16.57 -4.97
CA LEU A 79 18.85 16.93 -4.67
C LEU A 79 19.80 16.24 -5.64
N SER A 80 20.88 16.95 -6.00
CA SER A 80 22.03 16.31 -6.64
C SER A 80 22.71 15.33 -5.67
N PRO A 81 23.50 14.36 -6.16
CA PRO A 81 24.21 13.42 -5.29
C PRO A 81 25.05 14.09 -4.20
N THR A 82 25.75 15.19 -4.52
CA THR A 82 26.55 15.94 -3.54
C THR A 82 25.66 16.61 -2.48
N GLN A 83 24.58 17.28 -2.88
CA GLN A 83 23.66 17.92 -1.94
C GLN A 83 22.96 16.90 -1.04
N TRP A 84 22.66 15.70 -1.56
CA TRP A 84 22.12 14.62 -0.75
C TRP A 84 23.11 14.18 0.34
N GLN A 85 24.37 13.94 -0.03
CA GLN A 85 25.42 13.55 0.95
C GLN A 85 25.64 14.65 2.00
N GLU A 86 25.76 15.91 1.59
CA GLU A 86 25.86 17.05 2.51
C GLU A 86 24.65 17.13 3.46
N HIS A 87 23.45 16.82 2.97
CA HIS A 87 22.24 16.80 3.79
C HIS A 87 22.25 15.66 4.81
N VAL A 88 22.68 14.46 4.41
CA VAL A 88 22.84 13.27 5.27
C VAL A 88 23.83 13.55 6.40
N GLU A 89 24.99 14.11 6.10
CA GLU A 89 26.06 14.41 7.08
C GLU A 89 25.62 15.39 8.18
N GLN A 90 24.56 16.18 7.93
CA GLN A 90 24.00 17.14 8.88
C GLN A 90 22.93 16.54 9.79
N GLN A 91 22.47 15.32 9.54
CA GLN A 91 21.42 14.66 10.34
C GLN A 91 21.99 13.82 11.48
N SER A 92 21.12 13.44 12.43
CA SER A 92 21.44 12.47 13.48
C SER A 92 21.80 11.09 12.92
N VAL A 93 22.50 10.24 13.70
CA VAL A 93 22.85 8.88 13.25
C VAL A 93 21.60 8.07 12.94
N GLU A 94 20.56 8.24 13.75
CA GLU A 94 19.23 7.66 13.56
C GLU A 94 18.64 8.03 12.18
N GLU A 95 18.66 9.32 11.84
CA GLU A 95 18.15 9.81 10.55
C GLU A 95 19.03 9.39 9.37
N GLN A 96 20.35 9.35 9.53
CA GLN A 96 21.27 8.88 8.49
C GLN A 96 20.94 7.44 8.06
N VAL A 97 20.61 6.56 9.01
CA VAL A 97 20.20 5.19 8.70
C VAL A 97 18.90 5.16 7.91
N LEU A 98 17.90 5.96 8.30
CA LEU A 98 16.65 6.07 7.55
C LEU A 98 16.91 6.58 6.13
N MET A 99 17.76 7.60 5.98
CA MET A 99 18.17 8.15 4.69
C MET A 99 18.93 7.14 3.83
N GLN A 100 19.69 6.22 4.42
CA GLN A 100 20.32 5.12 3.67
C GLN A 100 19.26 4.18 3.08
N ILE A 101 18.22 3.82 3.84
CA ILE A 101 17.09 3.03 3.32
C ILE A 101 16.44 3.76 2.14
N ILE A 102 16.29 5.08 2.22
CA ILE A 102 15.77 5.89 1.09
C ILE A 102 16.70 5.80 -0.12
N ALA A 103 18.00 6.00 0.06
CA ALA A 103 18.96 5.97 -1.03
C ALA A 103 18.98 4.61 -1.75
N ASP A 104 18.81 3.51 -1.01
CA ASP A 104 18.78 2.15 -1.56
C ASP A 104 17.50 1.84 -2.34
N THR A 105 16.42 2.60 -2.13
CA THR A 105 15.07 2.23 -2.59
C THR A 105 14.35 3.31 -3.41
N ALA A 106 14.83 4.55 -3.41
CA ALA A 106 14.15 5.67 -4.05
C ALA A 106 13.97 5.50 -5.57
N VAL A 107 14.92 4.89 -6.25
CA VAL A 107 14.82 4.60 -7.70
C VAL A 107 13.63 3.69 -8.01
N ILE A 108 13.43 2.64 -7.20
CA ILE A 108 12.36 1.66 -7.43
C ILE A 108 11.01 2.13 -6.88
N CYS A 109 11.01 2.94 -5.82
CA CYS A 109 9.77 3.44 -5.20
C CYS A 109 9.24 4.72 -5.85
N GLY A 110 10.09 5.48 -6.54
CA GLY A 110 9.76 6.82 -7.04
C GLY A 110 9.49 7.83 -5.93
N ASP A 111 9.03 9.03 -6.31
CA ASP A 111 8.71 10.13 -5.38
C ASP A 111 7.64 9.76 -4.34
N GLY A 112 6.75 8.82 -4.70
CA GLY A 112 5.74 8.26 -3.82
C GLY A 112 6.29 7.53 -2.61
N GLY A 113 7.55 7.08 -2.66
CA GLY A 113 8.18 6.32 -1.60
C GLY A 113 7.37 5.09 -1.22
N ILE A 114 7.27 4.79 0.07
CA ILE A 114 6.57 3.59 0.58
C ILE A 114 5.05 3.76 0.79
N ARG A 115 4.44 4.84 0.29
CA ARG A 115 2.99 5.11 0.47
C ARG A 115 2.08 3.98 0.00
N SER A 116 2.50 3.21 -1.01
CA SER A 116 1.72 2.09 -1.51
C SER A 116 1.50 1.00 -0.47
N TRP A 117 2.37 0.84 0.53
CA TRP A 117 2.13 -0.07 1.67
C TRP A 117 0.82 0.27 2.38
N ASP A 118 0.59 1.55 2.67
CA ASP A 118 -0.65 2.01 3.27
C ASP A 118 -1.81 1.92 2.27
N LEU A 119 -1.64 2.37 1.02
CA LEU A 119 -2.70 2.35 0.01
C LEU A 119 -3.22 0.93 -0.29
N GLY A 120 -2.33 -0.04 -0.44
CA GLY A 120 -2.72 -1.43 -0.70
C GLY A 120 -3.44 -2.08 0.48
N ARG A 121 -3.02 -1.71 1.71
CA ARG A 121 -3.69 -2.10 2.95
C ARG A 121 -5.08 -1.47 3.11
N LEU A 122 -5.24 -0.21 2.71
CA LEU A 122 -6.54 0.46 2.70
C LEU A 122 -7.49 -0.12 1.65
N SER A 123 -6.98 -0.43 0.45
CA SER A 123 -7.76 -1.14 -0.58
C SER A 123 -8.22 -2.52 -0.08
N PHE A 124 -7.34 -3.27 0.61
CA PHE A 124 -7.70 -4.52 1.27
C PHE A 124 -8.83 -4.33 2.29
N LEU A 125 -8.73 -3.33 3.18
CA LEU A 125 -9.78 -3.06 4.17
C LEU A 125 -11.13 -2.76 3.53
N CYS A 126 -11.16 -2.03 2.41
CA CYS A 126 -12.40 -1.74 1.70
C CYS A 126 -13.07 -3.03 1.18
N ARG A 127 -12.29 -3.94 0.58
CA ARG A 127 -12.77 -5.24 0.09
C ARG A 127 -13.32 -6.12 1.22
N VAL A 128 -12.61 -6.17 2.35
CA VAL A 128 -13.05 -6.93 3.53
C VAL A 128 -14.26 -6.28 4.21
N ALA A 129 -14.37 -4.96 4.24
CA ALA A 129 -15.56 -4.27 4.74
C ALA A 129 -16.82 -4.61 3.92
N GLN A 130 -16.68 -4.76 2.60
CA GLN A 130 -17.77 -5.26 1.76
C GLN A 130 -18.11 -6.73 2.07
N LEU A 131 -17.10 -7.57 2.33
CA LEU A 131 -17.32 -8.97 2.77
C LEU A 131 -18.17 -9.04 4.05
N HIS A 132 -17.88 -8.19 5.04
CA HIS A 132 -18.66 -8.10 6.28
C HIS A 132 -20.05 -7.47 6.13
N GLY A 133 -20.39 -6.97 4.94
CA GLY A 133 -21.61 -6.21 4.72
C GLY A 133 -21.59 -4.82 5.39
N TRP A 134 -20.43 -4.35 5.81
CA TRP A 134 -20.27 -2.99 6.36
C TRP A 134 -20.27 -1.93 5.28
N PHE A 135 -19.75 -2.25 4.09
CA PHE A 135 -19.83 -1.39 2.90
C PHE A 135 -20.75 -1.99 1.85
N THR A 136 -21.52 -1.13 1.19
CA THR A 136 -22.16 -1.49 -0.07
C THR A 136 -21.11 -1.61 -1.19
N ALA A 137 -21.48 -2.23 -2.32
CA ALA A 137 -20.59 -2.29 -3.48
C ALA A 137 -20.23 -0.88 -3.98
N GLU A 138 -21.18 0.06 -3.92
CA GLU A 138 -20.98 1.45 -4.35
C GLU A 138 -19.97 2.18 -3.45
N GLU A 139 -20.10 2.04 -2.13
CA GLU A 139 -19.16 2.63 -1.16
C GLU A 139 -17.75 2.06 -1.31
N ASN A 140 -17.64 0.74 -1.52
CA ASN A 140 -16.37 0.08 -1.76
C ASN A 140 -15.68 0.65 -3.00
N LEU A 141 -16.40 0.80 -4.12
CA LEU A 141 -15.86 1.37 -5.35
C LEU A 141 -15.50 2.85 -5.19
N TRP A 142 -16.29 3.63 -4.43
CA TRP A 142 -15.99 5.03 -4.17
C TRP A 142 -14.68 5.19 -3.39
N PHE A 143 -14.49 4.46 -2.29
CA PHE A 143 -13.24 4.49 -1.54
C PHE A 143 -12.04 4.06 -2.38
N HIS A 144 -12.19 2.98 -3.17
CA HIS A 144 -11.13 2.55 -4.08
C HIS A 144 -10.80 3.61 -5.14
N THR A 145 -11.79 4.31 -5.68
CA THR A 145 -11.57 5.39 -6.64
C THR A 145 -10.73 6.51 -6.01
N ARG A 146 -10.99 6.88 -4.74
CA ARG A 146 -10.17 7.87 -4.02
C ARG A 146 -8.73 7.36 -3.79
N LEU A 147 -8.56 6.09 -3.42
CA LEU A 147 -7.24 5.47 -3.27
C LEU A 147 -6.49 5.40 -4.61
N ALA A 148 -7.20 5.12 -5.71
CA ALA A 148 -6.67 5.07 -7.06
C ALA A 148 -6.10 6.42 -7.50
N LEU A 149 -6.83 7.51 -7.26
CA LEU A 149 -6.36 8.87 -7.55
C LEU A 149 -5.05 9.18 -6.81
N ARG A 150 -4.94 8.78 -5.53
CA ARG A 150 -3.70 8.93 -4.76
C ARG A 150 -2.56 8.05 -5.30
N ALA A 151 -2.83 6.78 -5.62
CA ALA A 151 -1.84 5.89 -6.21
C ALA A 151 -1.30 6.45 -7.55
N ARG A 152 -2.20 6.96 -8.41
CA ARG A 152 -1.88 7.58 -9.70
C ARG A 152 -1.09 8.88 -9.56
N HIS A 153 -1.29 9.62 -8.47
CA HIS A 153 -0.53 10.82 -8.17
C HIS A 153 0.94 10.50 -7.81
N TYR A 154 1.16 9.43 -7.05
CA TYR A 154 2.48 9.10 -6.49
C TYR A 154 3.32 8.13 -7.33
N TYR A 155 2.69 7.33 -8.20
CA TYR A 155 3.36 6.25 -8.93
C TYR A 155 3.07 6.29 -10.43
N ALA A 156 4.05 5.89 -11.23
CA ALA A 156 3.99 5.96 -12.69
C ALA A 156 3.64 4.62 -13.35
N ASN A 157 3.75 3.51 -12.63
CA ASN A 157 3.47 2.16 -13.15
C ASN A 157 3.22 1.17 -11.99
N TRP A 158 2.75 -0.03 -12.34
CA TRP A 158 2.50 -1.08 -11.35
C TRP A 158 3.77 -1.56 -10.66
N GLU A 159 4.89 -1.62 -11.38
CA GLU A 159 6.18 -2.08 -10.87
C GLU A 159 6.66 -1.21 -9.71
N SER A 160 6.65 0.11 -9.87
CA SER A 160 7.01 1.07 -8.82
C SER A 160 6.03 1.02 -7.65
N TYR A 161 4.72 0.96 -7.93
CA TYR A 161 3.69 0.85 -6.88
C TYR A 161 3.88 -0.42 -6.03
N TYR A 162 4.08 -1.58 -6.65
CA TYR A 162 4.26 -2.85 -5.94
C TYR A 162 5.63 -2.99 -5.29
N ALA A 163 6.70 -2.51 -5.92
CA ALA A 163 8.03 -2.45 -5.30
C ALA A 163 7.98 -1.62 -4.01
N ALA A 164 7.40 -0.41 -4.08
CA ALA A 164 7.18 0.45 -2.93
C ALA A 164 6.36 -0.22 -1.82
N PHE A 165 5.40 -1.09 -2.17
CA PHE A 165 4.55 -1.75 -1.19
C PHE A 165 5.38 -2.72 -0.37
N PHE A 166 6.21 -3.51 -1.06
CA PHE A 166 7.11 -4.45 -0.43
C PHE A 166 8.15 -3.70 0.41
N VAL A 167 8.82 -2.68 -0.12
CA VAL A 167 9.76 -1.85 0.66
C VAL A 167 9.09 -1.28 1.92
N GLY A 168 7.86 -0.77 1.80
CA GLY A 168 7.11 -0.28 2.95
C GLY A 168 6.77 -1.35 3.98
N ARG A 169 6.45 -2.57 3.54
CA ARG A 169 6.27 -3.72 4.44
C ARG A 169 7.57 -4.05 5.18
N ALA A 170 8.69 -4.15 4.48
CA ALA A 170 9.99 -4.46 5.08
C ALA A 170 10.39 -3.37 6.10
N TYR A 171 10.18 -2.09 5.75
CA TYR A 171 10.36 -0.97 6.66
C TYR A 171 9.48 -1.11 7.90
N TRP A 172 8.17 -1.33 7.72
CA TRP A 172 7.23 -1.50 8.83
C TRP A 172 7.62 -2.62 9.79
N GLN A 173 8.08 -3.76 9.26
CA GLN A 173 8.55 -4.89 10.08
C GLN A 173 9.84 -4.57 10.84
N SER A 174 10.66 -3.65 10.33
CA SER A 174 11.90 -3.21 10.97
C SER A 174 11.71 -2.18 12.10
N LEU A 175 10.52 -1.59 12.26
CA LEU A 175 10.32 -0.49 13.22
C LEU A 175 10.51 -0.85 14.69
N ASN A 176 10.41 -2.13 15.06
CA ASN A 176 10.49 -2.58 16.45
C ASN A 176 11.92 -2.89 16.93
N GLN A 177 12.96 -2.49 16.18
CA GLN A 177 14.34 -2.70 16.58
C GLN A 177 14.80 -1.62 17.59
N GLU A 178 15.73 -1.98 18.48
CA GLU A 178 16.18 -1.09 19.57
C GLU A 178 17.13 0.00 19.07
N THR A 179 17.91 -0.28 18.02
CA THR A 179 18.86 0.67 17.44
C THR A 179 18.63 0.87 15.94
N PRO A 180 19.04 2.02 15.38
CA PRO A 180 18.97 2.26 13.94
C PRO A 180 19.70 1.19 13.11
N GLU A 181 20.89 0.76 13.54
CA GLU A 181 21.68 -0.26 12.83
C GLU A 181 20.95 -1.60 12.81
N GLN A 182 20.29 -1.97 13.92
CA GLN A 182 19.44 -3.15 13.97
C GLN A 182 18.24 -3.00 13.03
N GLN A 183 17.61 -1.82 12.98
CA GLN A 183 16.52 -1.52 12.05
C GLN A 183 16.96 -1.70 10.60
N GLN A 184 18.12 -1.14 10.22
CA GLN A 184 18.67 -1.30 8.88
C GLN A 184 18.95 -2.77 8.55
N TYR A 185 19.58 -3.49 9.48
CA TYR A 185 19.83 -4.91 9.31
C TYR A 185 18.53 -5.70 9.15
N ALA A 186 17.52 -5.44 9.98
CA ALA A 186 16.22 -6.09 9.92
C ALA A 186 15.51 -5.81 8.58
N PHE A 187 15.52 -4.55 8.12
CA PHE A 187 15.00 -4.16 6.81
C PHE A 187 15.63 -4.98 5.68
N CYS A 188 16.96 -5.01 5.61
CA CYS A 188 17.71 -5.78 4.62
C CYS A 188 17.40 -7.29 4.74
N HIS A 189 17.39 -7.82 5.95
CA HIS A 189 17.12 -9.23 6.21
C HIS A 189 15.72 -9.65 5.75
N TYR A 190 14.67 -8.89 6.09
CA TYR A 190 13.29 -9.21 5.72
C TYR A 190 13.12 -9.33 4.21
N SER A 191 13.73 -8.40 3.46
CA SER A 191 13.66 -8.38 2.00
C SER A 191 14.27 -9.63 1.33
N GLY A 192 15.20 -10.31 2.01
CA GLY A 192 15.88 -11.51 1.51
C GLY A 192 15.32 -12.83 2.02
N THR A 193 14.28 -12.83 2.86
CA THR A 193 13.70 -14.07 3.39
C THR A 193 12.97 -14.87 2.31
N GLU A 194 12.99 -16.20 2.42
CA GLU A 194 12.28 -17.09 1.48
C GLU A 194 10.80 -16.74 1.34
N ASN A 195 10.13 -16.47 2.47
CA ASN A 195 8.72 -16.08 2.49
C ASN A 195 8.48 -14.79 1.68
N TYR A 196 9.36 -13.80 1.84
CA TYR A 196 9.24 -12.53 1.11
C TYR A 196 9.42 -12.72 -0.40
N ILE A 197 10.40 -13.55 -0.79
CA ILE A 197 10.64 -13.92 -2.19
C ILE A 197 9.41 -14.65 -2.76
N GLN A 198 8.81 -15.58 -2.02
CA GLN A 198 7.60 -16.31 -2.43
C GLN A 198 6.41 -15.36 -2.62
N MET A 199 6.21 -14.38 -1.73
CA MET A 199 5.17 -13.35 -1.89
C MET A 199 5.36 -12.54 -3.17
N GLN A 200 6.59 -12.09 -3.45
CA GLN A 200 6.90 -11.37 -4.68
C GLN A 200 6.68 -12.27 -5.90
N GLN A 201 7.16 -13.51 -5.89
CA GLN A 201 6.93 -14.46 -6.98
C GLN A 201 5.43 -14.70 -7.22
N HIS A 202 4.62 -14.81 -6.17
CA HIS A 202 3.18 -14.92 -6.32
C HIS A 202 2.58 -13.68 -6.99
N LEU A 203 2.99 -12.47 -6.58
CA LEU A 203 2.50 -11.25 -7.23
C LEU A 203 2.95 -11.13 -8.70
N TYR A 204 4.23 -11.34 -9.00
CA TYR A 204 4.78 -11.06 -10.33
C TYR A 204 4.59 -12.20 -11.33
N CYS A 205 4.56 -13.46 -10.88
CA CYS A 205 4.61 -14.62 -11.75
C CYS A 205 3.30 -15.41 -11.82
N HIS A 206 2.36 -15.25 -10.87
CA HIS A 206 1.11 -16.01 -10.88
C HIS A 206 0.26 -15.72 -12.12
N ALA A 207 -0.46 -16.72 -12.64
CA ALA A 207 -1.25 -16.60 -13.87
C ALA A 207 -2.31 -15.49 -13.78
N ASP A 208 -2.98 -15.42 -12.63
CA ASP A 208 -4.08 -14.47 -12.39
C ASP A 208 -3.62 -13.09 -11.87
N SER A 209 -2.31 -12.84 -11.84
CA SER A 209 -1.80 -11.55 -11.40
C SER A 209 -2.28 -10.42 -12.32
N PRO A 210 -2.75 -9.28 -11.77
CA PRO A 210 -3.17 -8.15 -12.59
C PRO A 210 -2.04 -7.60 -13.46
N LEU A 211 -0.76 -7.78 -13.08
CA LEU A 211 0.39 -7.31 -13.84
C LEU A 211 0.45 -7.80 -15.29
N LYS A 212 -0.13 -8.97 -15.56
CA LYS A 212 -0.04 -9.59 -16.89
C LYS A 212 -0.99 -8.98 -17.89
N ASN A 213 -2.13 -8.45 -17.42
CA ASN A 213 -3.26 -8.13 -18.28
C ASN A 213 -3.80 -6.71 -18.07
N LEU A 214 -3.31 -5.99 -17.05
CA LEU A 214 -3.83 -4.70 -16.66
C LEU A 214 -2.78 -3.60 -16.79
N ALA A 215 -3.01 -2.68 -17.73
CA ALA A 215 -2.16 -1.50 -17.89
C ALA A 215 -2.30 -0.56 -16.67
N TRP A 216 -1.21 0.10 -16.28
CA TRP A 216 -1.27 1.16 -15.26
C TRP A 216 -2.05 2.38 -15.75
N HIS A 217 -1.84 2.77 -17.01
CA HIS A 217 -2.53 3.90 -17.64
C HIS A 217 -3.86 3.43 -18.21
N ILE A 218 -4.93 3.71 -17.47
CA ILE A 218 -6.31 3.57 -17.93
C ILE A 218 -7.07 4.86 -17.64
N ASP A 219 -8.19 5.05 -18.32
CA ASP A 219 -9.07 6.18 -18.07
C ASP A 219 -9.65 6.07 -16.66
N CYS A 220 -9.36 7.09 -15.84
CA CYS A 220 -9.84 7.15 -14.47
C CYS A 220 -11.23 7.78 -14.47
N HIS A 221 -12.16 7.17 -13.73
CA HIS A 221 -13.49 7.72 -13.53
C HIS A 221 -13.57 8.31 -12.13
N GLU A 222 -13.85 9.61 -12.05
CA GLU A 222 -14.32 10.16 -10.79
C GLU A 222 -15.71 9.59 -10.50
N MET A 223 -15.94 9.28 -9.22
CA MET A 223 -17.20 8.74 -8.75
C MET A 223 -17.80 9.70 -7.75
N GLU A 224 -19.07 10.05 -7.96
CA GLU A 224 -19.81 10.87 -7.00
C GLU A 224 -19.87 10.17 -5.64
N LYS A 225 -19.80 10.97 -4.58
CA LYS A 225 -19.83 10.46 -3.22
C LYS A 225 -21.21 9.90 -2.89
N PRO A 226 -21.33 8.62 -2.48
CA PRO A 226 -22.60 8.05 -2.09
C PRO A 226 -23.23 8.81 -0.92
N ALA A 227 -24.55 9.01 -0.95
CA ALA A 227 -25.27 9.72 0.12
C ALA A 227 -25.07 9.06 1.50
N SER A 228 -24.89 7.75 1.55
CA SER A 228 -24.61 6.99 2.78
C SER A 228 -23.25 7.29 3.41
N LEU A 229 -22.38 8.04 2.72
CA LEU A 229 -21.09 8.51 3.21
C LEU A 229 -21.08 10.02 3.44
N GLU A 230 -22.21 10.74 3.41
CA GLU A 230 -22.26 12.22 3.51
C GLU A 230 -21.36 12.78 4.63
N GLU A 231 -21.40 12.19 5.82
CA GLU A 231 -20.60 12.59 6.99
C GLU A 231 -19.09 12.24 6.91
N VAL A 232 -18.67 11.43 5.92
CA VAL A 232 -17.26 11.03 5.74
C VAL A 232 -16.46 12.17 5.11
N ASP A 233 -15.67 12.86 5.91
CA ASP A 233 -14.76 13.88 5.40
C ASP A 233 -13.50 13.25 4.80
N TRP A 234 -13.44 13.23 3.46
CA TRP A 234 -12.26 12.78 2.72
C TRP A 234 -11.77 13.92 1.85
N SER A 235 -10.65 14.52 2.25
CA SER A 235 -9.86 15.46 1.42
C SER A 235 -9.04 14.73 0.36
#